data_AF-A0A9X3IHF5-F1
#
_entry.id   AF-A0A9X3IHF5-F1
#
_cell.length_a   1.000
_cell.length_b   1.000
_cell.length_c   1.000
_cell.angle_alpha   90.00
_cell.angle_beta   90.00
_cell.angle_gamma   90.00
#
_symmetry.space_group_name_H-M   'P 1'
#
loop_
_entity.id
_entity.type
_entity.pdbx_description
1 polymer ?
#
loop_
_entity_poly.entity_id
_entity_poly.type
_entity_poly.pdbx_seq_one_letter_code
_entity_poly.pdbx_strand_id
1 'polypeptide(L)'
;MFLQNETRHENNHDTQVDFFEISRQQEKDRINQRDANVIQINQNQAMTSNMSPFEKSQYLLKNNDTQSLNSHTYEQELKSLQQARNRGIISEQDYQKQLIKQNKAPLQQKNQQLNFFAP
;
A
#
# COMPACT_ATOMS: atom_id res chain seq x y z
N MET A 1 -19.28 62.56 6.76
CA MET A 1 -17.81 62.66 6.60
C MET A 1 -17.25 61.38 7.22
N PHE A 2 -16.91 60.38 6.39
CA PHE A 2 -16.47 59.06 6.85
C PHE A 2 -14.95 58.99 6.76
N LEU A 3 -14.29 58.72 7.90
CA LEU A 3 -12.86 58.54 7.99
C LEU A 3 -12.47 57.18 7.41
N GLN A 4 -11.57 57.26 6.44
CA GLN A 4 -11.00 56.21 5.63
C GLN A 4 -9.89 55.52 6.44
N ASN A 5 -10.17 54.31 6.94
CA ASN A 5 -9.14 53.42 7.48
C ASN A 5 -8.84 52.35 6.44
N GLU A 6 -7.88 52.66 5.56
CA GLU A 6 -7.28 51.69 4.64
C GLU A 6 -6.45 50.70 5.46
N THR A 7 -6.96 49.49 5.64
CA THR A 7 -6.14 48.33 5.99
C THR A 7 -5.21 48.07 4.82
N ARG A 8 -3.97 48.53 4.92
CA ARG A 8 -2.87 48.10 4.07
C ARG A 8 -2.63 46.61 4.29
N HIS A 9 -3.15 45.78 3.41
CA HIS A 9 -2.66 44.42 3.23
C HIS A 9 -1.32 44.50 2.50
N GLU A 10 -0.22 44.46 3.26
CA GLU A 10 1.08 44.12 2.70
C GLU A 10 1.05 42.66 2.28
N ASN A 11 0.69 42.41 1.01
CA ASN A 11 0.91 41.13 0.36
C ASN A 11 2.38 41.03 -0.08
N ASN A 12 3.29 40.99 0.87
CA ASN A 12 4.71 40.69 0.62
C ASN A 12 4.93 39.18 0.68
N HIS A 13 4.45 38.48 -0.35
CA HIS A 13 4.85 37.10 -0.63
C HIS A 13 5.37 37.03 -2.07
N ASP A 14 6.54 37.62 -2.29
CA ASP A 14 7.47 37.17 -3.36
C ASP A 14 8.05 35.80 -2.95
N THR A 15 7.19 34.79 -2.81
CA THR A 15 7.63 33.41 -2.65
C THR A 15 8.03 32.92 -4.03
N GLN A 16 9.30 33.09 -4.39
CA GLN A 16 9.87 32.44 -5.56
C GLN A 16 9.81 30.92 -5.33
N VAL A 17 8.80 30.28 -5.90
CA VAL A 17 8.60 28.83 -5.80
C VAL A 17 9.62 28.15 -6.71
N ASP A 18 10.64 27.51 -6.12
CA ASP A 18 11.57 26.68 -6.86
C ASP A 18 10.98 25.26 -7.05
N PHE A 19 10.41 25.04 -8.23
CA PHE A 19 9.84 23.76 -8.62
C PHE A 19 10.87 22.61 -8.60
N PHE A 20 12.15 22.90 -8.85
CA PHE A 20 13.19 21.87 -8.81
C PHE A 20 13.46 21.41 -7.39
N GLU A 21 13.53 22.33 -6.42
CA GLU A 21 13.67 21.96 -5.00
C GLU A 21 12.45 21.18 -4.48
N ILE A 22 11.23 21.62 -4.83
CA ILE A 22 10.01 20.90 -4.46
C ILE A 22 10.01 19.48 -5.03
N SER A 23 10.38 19.31 -6.31
CA SER A 23 10.45 17.99 -6.93
C SER A 23 11.46 17.07 -6.26
N ARG A 24 12.63 17.60 -5.86
CA ARG A 24 13.66 16.84 -5.14
C ARG A 24 13.19 16.44 -3.74
N GLN A 25 12.50 17.33 -3.03
CA GLN A 25 11.95 17.03 -1.71
C GLN A 25 10.87 15.95 -1.80
N GLN A 26 9.96 16.04 -2.78
CA GLN A 26 8.94 15.02 -3.01
C GLN A 26 9.54 13.65 -3.33
N GLU A 27 10.60 13.59 -4.14
CA GLU A 27 11.27 12.32 -4.44
C GLU A 27 11.94 11.73 -3.20
N LYS A 28 12.61 12.56 -2.39
CA LYS A 28 13.19 12.10 -1.11
C LYS A 28 12.12 11.58 -0.15
N ASP A 29 11.00 12.28 -0.02
CA ASP A 29 9.90 11.85 0.85
C ASP A 29 9.32 10.51 0.39
N ARG A 30 9.19 10.30 -0.93
CA ARG A 30 8.77 9.01 -1.50
C ARG A 30 9.77 7.89 -1.20
N ILE A 31 11.06 8.15 -1.31
CA ILE A 31 12.11 7.17 -0.98
C ILE A 31 12.06 6.83 0.50
N ASN A 32 12.01 7.84 1.38
CA ASN A 32 11.92 7.63 2.83
C ASN A 32 10.69 6.81 3.23
N GLN A 33 9.54 7.07 2.61
CA GLN A 33 8.33 6.28 2.83
C GLN A 33 8.49 4.82 2.38
N ARG A 34 9.14 4.58 1.24
CA ARG A 34 9.44 3.22 0.76
C ARG A 34 10.38 2.50 1.72
N ASP A 35 11.45 3.15 2.16
CA ASP A 35 12.44 2.54 3.06
C ASP A 35 11.81 2.20 4.42
N ALA A 36 11.00 3.11 4.98
CA ALA A 36 10.26 2.86 6.22
C ALA A 36 9.32 1.65 6.08
N ASN A 37 8.61 1.54 4.96
CA ASN A 37 7.72 0.41 4.68
C ASN A 37 8.52 -0.91 4.55
N VAL A 38 9.64 -0.91 3.83
CA VAL A 38 10.51 -2.10 3.70
C VAL A 38 11.06 -2.55 5.05
N ILE A 39 11.48 -1.62 5.90
CA ILE A 39 11.94 -1.92 7.27
C ILE A 39 10.81 -2.55 8.07
N GLN A 40 9.61 -1.97 8.02
CA GLN A 40 8.44 -2.49 8.73
C GLN A 40 8.07 -3.91 8.27
N ILE A 41 8.07 -4.17 6.95
CA ILE A 41 7.79 -5.51 6.40
C ILE A 41 8.83 -6.52 6.91
N ASN A 42 10.12 -6.18 6.85
CA ASN A 42 11.18 -7.08 7.32
C ASN A 42 11.07 -7.36 8.83
N GLN A 43 10.75 -6.34 9.64
CA GLN A 43 10.52 -6.52 11.07
C GLN A 43 9.32 -7.43 11.33
N ASN A 44 8.20 -7.20 10.66
CA ASN A 44 7.01 -8.04 10.78
C ASN A 44 7.30 -9.50 10.36
N GLN A 45 8.09 -9.71 9.30
CA GLN A 45 8.51 -11.05 8.88
C GLN A 45 9.38 -11.73 9.94
N ALA A 46 10.35 -11.02 10.52
CA ALA A 46 11.21 -11.55 11.57
C ALA A 46 10.42 -11.90 12.85
N MET A 47 9.46 -11.06 13.24
CA MET A 47 8.64 -11.28 14.43
C MET A 47 7.62 -12.42 14.25
N THR A 48 7.20 -12.71 13.01
CA THR A 48 6.15 -13.69 12.72
C THR A 48 6.68 -15.02 12.16
N SER A 49 8.00 -15.22 12.09
CA SER A 49 8.61 -16.40 11.45
C SER A 49 8.19 -17.73 12.07
N ASN A 50 7.96 -17.74 13.38
CA ASN A 50 7.58 -18.93 14.15
C ASN A 50 6.08 -18.99 14.47
N MET A 51 5.30 -18.04 13.95
CA MET A 51 3.85 -17.99 14.18
C MET A 51 3.11 -18.88 13.19
N SER A 52 2.01 -19.48 13.63
CA SER A 52 1.08 -20.14 12.72
C SER A 52 0.48 -19.13 11.72
N PRO A 53 -0.05 -19.59 10.56
CA PRO A 53 -0.68 -18.70 9.60
C PRO A 53 -1.80 -17.83 10.19
N PHE A 54 -2.53 -18.35 11.19
CA PHE A 54 -3.57 -17.63 11.90
C PHE A 54 -2.99 -16.57 12.86
N GLU A 55 -2.01 -16.94 13.68
CA GLU A 55 -1.37 -15.97 14.60
C GLU A 55 -0.69 -14.84 13.82
N LYS A 56 -0.03 -15.17 12.70
CA LYS A 56 0.58 -14.19 11.81
C LYS A 56 -0.47 -13.22 11.24
N SER A 57 -1.65 -13.69 10.84
CA SER A 57 -2.69 -12.78 10.32
C SER A 57 -3.23 -11.84 11.40
N GLN A 58 -3.43 -12.34 12.64
CA GLN A 58 -3.81 -11.51 13.79
C GLN A 58 -2.74 -10.47 14.13
N TYR A 59 -1.46 -10.88 14.10
CA TYR A 59 -0.34 -9.96 14.32
C TYR A 59 -0.30 -8.85 13.27
N LEU A 60 -0.41 -9.19 11.97
CA LEU A 60 -0.37 -8.20 10.90
C LEU A 60 -1.56 -7.24 10.96
N LEU A 61 -2.75 -7.73 11.29
CA LEU A 61 -3.93 -6.92 11.51
C LEU A 61 -3.72 -5.93 12.68
N LYS A 62 -3.18 -6.41 13.81
CA LYS A 62 -2.88 -5.56 14.97
C LYS A 62 -1.84 -4.47 14.68
N ASN A 63 -0.89 -4.76 13.79
CA ASN A 63 0.15 -3.81 13.37
C ASN A 63 -0.28 -2.92 12.19
N ASN A 64 -1.55 -2.98 11.77
CA ASN A 64 -2.11 -2.25 10.63
C ASN A 64 -1.35 -2.47 9.31
N ASP A 65 -0.62 -3.58 9.19
CA ASP A 65 0.14 -3.93 7.99
C ASP A 65 -0.76 -4.69 7.00
N THR A 66 -1.66 -3.93 6.37
CA THR A 66 -2.64 -4.45 5.41
C THR A 66 -1.99 -5.04 4.16
N GLN A 67 -0.84 -4.52 3.75
CA GLN A 67 -0.10 -5.01 2.58
C GLN A 67 0.48 -6.39 2.83
N SER A 68 1.15 -6.58 3.98
CA SER A 68 1.65 -7.90 4.38
C SER A 68 0.51 -8.87 4.67
N LEU A 69 -0.61 -8.40 5.24
CA LEU A 69 -1.79 -9.24 5.49
C LEU A 69 -2.41 -9.77 4.20
N ASN A 70 -2.56 -8.91 3.19
CA ASN A 70 -3.12 -9.29 1.89
C ASN A 70 -2.20 -10.27 1.16
N SER A 71 -0.90 -10.01 1.15
CA SER A 71 0.09 -10.93 0.54
C SER A 71 0.15 -12.27 1.25
N HIS A 72 0.09 -12.29 2.59
CA HIS A 72 0.03 -13.53 3.37
C HIS A 72 -1.24 -14.33 3.09
N THR A 73 -2.39 -13.67 3.03
CA THR A 73 -3.67 -14.31 2.66
C THR A 73 -3.60 -14.92 1.27
N TYR A 74 -3.09 -14.18 0.29
CA TYR A 74 -2.90 -14.66 -1.07
C TYR A 74 -1.99 -15.90 -1.12
N GLU A 75 -0.87 -15.89 -0.39
CA GLU A 75 0.05 -17.03 -0.33
C GLU A 75 -0.62 -18.28 0.26
N GLN A 76 -1.44 -18.12 1.30
CA GLN A 76 -2.19 -19.24 1.90
C GLN A 76 -3.20 -19.83 0.92
N GLU A 77 -3.94 -18.99 0.20
CA GLU A 77 -4.87 -19.49 -0.81
C GLU A 77 -4.14 -20.24 -1.92
N LEU A 78 -3.03 -19.71 -2.43
CA LEU A 78 -2.24 -20.36 -3.47
C LEU A 78 -1.71 -21.73 -3.00
N LYS A 79 -1.22 -21.81 -1.76
CA LYS A 79 -0.80 -23.08 -1.14
C LYS A 79 -1.96 -24.07 -1.05
N SER A 80 -3.14 -23.61 -0.65
CA SER A 80 -4.35 -24.43 -0.59
C SER A 80 -4.73 -24.99 -1.97
N LEU A 81 -4.68 -24.15 -3.01
CA LEU A 81 -4.94 -24.58 -4.40
C LEU A 81 -3.94 -25.62 -4.88
N GLN A 82 -2.65 -25.41 -4.60
CA GLN A 82 -1.60 -26.38 -4.93
C GLN A 82 -1.83 -27.72 -4.21
N GLN A 83 -2.20 -27.69 -2.93
CA GLN A 83 -2.51 -28.90 -2.18
C GLN A 83 -3.75 -29.63 -2.73
N ALA A 84 -4.80 -28.91 -3.11
CA ALA A 84 -6.00 -29.49 -3.71
C ALA A 84 -5.68 -30.20 -5.03
N ARG A 85 -4.84 -29.58 -5.88
CA ARG A 85 -4.35 -30.19 -7.12
C ARG A 85 -3.54 -31.45 -6.84
N ASN A 86 -2.59 -31.38 -5.91
CA ASN A 86 -1.70 -32.50 -5.57
C ASN A 86 -2.46 -33.70 -4.97
N ARG A 87 -3.57 -33.44 -4.29
CA ARG A 87 -4.48 -34.47 -3.76
C ARG A 87 -5.48 -35.01 -4.79
N GLY A 88 -5.46 -34.48 -6.02
CA GLY A 88 -6.43 -34.84 -7.07
C GLY A 88 -7.86 -34.35 -6.80
N ILE A 89 -8.05 -33.42 -5.87
CA ILE A 89 -9.37 -32.85 -5.54
C ILE A 89 -9.87 -31.96 -6.68
N ILE A 90 -8.95 -31.29 -7.37
CA ILE A 90 -9.23 -30.45 -8.53
C ILE A 90 -8.41 -30.91 -9.74
N SER A 91 -8.97 -30.72 -10.93
CA SER A 91 -8.27 -31.00 -12.18
C SER A 91 -7.19 -29.95 -12.45
N GLU A 92 -6.23 -30.29 -13.31
CA GLU A 92 -5.22 -29.33 -13.79
C GLU A 92 -5.88 -28.10 -14.44
N GLN A 93 -6.92 -28.33 -15.24
CA GLN A 93 -7.63 -27.25 -15.92
C GLN A 93 -8.31 -26.30 -14.92
N ASP A 94 -8.90 -26.83 -13.86
CA ASP A 94 -9.53 -26.02 -12.81
C ASP A 94 -8.51 -25.28 -11.97
N TYR A 95 -7.37 -25.90 -11.67
CA TYR A 95 -6.23 -25.25 -11.02
C TYR A 95 -5.75 -24.03 -11.82
N GLN A 96 -5.54 -24.17 -13.13
CA GLN A 96 -5.11 -23.06 -14.00
C GLN A 96 -6.16 -21.94 -14.08
N LYS A 97 -7.45 -22.27 -14.14
CA LYS A 97 -8.52 -21.27 -14.10
C LYS A 97 -8.51 -20.47 -12.79
N GLN A 98 -8.28 -21.14 -11.66
CA GLN A 98 -8.27 -20.49 -10.34
C GLN A 98 -7.02 -19.61 -10.14
N LEU A 99 -5.86 -20.05 -10.61
CA LEU A 99 -4.64 -19.23 -10.67
C LEU A 99 -4.84 -17.91 -11.43
N ILE A 100 -5.49 -17.97 -12.59
CA ILE A 100 -5.76 -16.76 -13.40
C ILE A 100 -6.71 -15.81 -12.67
N LYS A 101 -7.72 -16.33 -11.95
CA LYS A 101 -8.63 -15.50 -11.14
C LYS A 101 -7.90 -14.81 -9.99
N GLN A 102 -7.03 -15.53 -9.28
CA GLN A 102 -6.24 -14.97 -8.19
C GLN A 102 -5.27 -13.89 -8.65
N ASN A 103 -4.63 -14.04 -9.82
CA ASN A 103 -3.74 -13.01 -10.36
C ASN A 103 -4.46 -11.71 -10.77
N LYS A 104 -5.77 -11.74 -11.01
CA LYS A 104 -6.57 -10.54 -11.36
C LYS A 104 -7.06 -9.77 -10.13
N ALA A 105 -7.10 -10.38 -8.95
CA ALA A 105 -7.59 -9.76 -7.71
C ALA A 105 -6.68 -8.63 -7.16
N PRO A 106 -5.34 -8.72 -7.11
CA PRO A 106 -4.51 -7.67 -6.50
C PRO A 106 -4.47 -6.37 -7.33
N LEU A 107 -4.82 -6.40 -8.62
CA LEU A 107 -4.84 -5.22 -9.48
C LEU A 107 -6.05 -4.30 -9.23
N GLN A 108 -7.14 -4.82 -8.66
CA GLN A 108 -8.34 -4.01 -8.42
C GLN A 108 -8.19 -3.08 -7.21
N GLN A 109 -7.41 -3.46 -6.20
CA GLN A 109 -7.12 -2.59 -5.04
C GLN A 109 -6.20 -1.41 -5.42
N LYS A 110 -5.31 -1.58 -6.41
CA LYS A 110 -4.41 -0.51 -6.88
C LYS A 110 -5.14 0.63 -7.61
N ASN A 111 -6.30 0.34 -8.20
CA ASN A 111 -7.07 1.33 -8.95
C ASN A 111 -7.98 2.21 -8.09
N GLN A 112 -8.15 1.91 -6.80
CA GLN A 112 -8.99 2.72 -5.90
C GLN A 112 -8.24 3.88 -5.22
N GLN A 113 -6.91 3.95 -5.35
CA GLN A 113 -6.09 5.01 -4.74
C GLN A 113 -5.81 6.20 -5.68
N LEU A 114 -6.25 6.16 -6.95
CA LEU A 114 -5.98 7.23 -7.93
C LEU A 114 -7.08 8.30 -8.05
N ASN A 115 -8.13 8.24 -7.23
CA ASN A 115 -9.16 9.29 -7.18
C ASN A 115 -8.83 10.32 -6.10
N PHE A 116 -7.75 11.09 -6.29
CA PHE A 116 -7.53 12.31 -5.53
C PHE A 116 -7.27 13.47 -6.49
N PHE A 117 -8.24 14.39 -6.49
CA PHE A 117 -8.19 15.79 -6.90
C PHE A 117 -7.67 16.11 -8.31
N ALA A 118 -8.63 16.45 -9.19
CA ALA A 118 -8.43 17.53 -10.15
C ALA A 118 -9.32 18.70 -9.70
N PRO A 119 -8.84 19.96 -9.78
CA PRO A 119 -9.55 21.15 -9.30
C PRO A 119 -10.86 21.42 -10.06
#